data_AF-D4YSQ3-F1
#
_entry.id   AF-D4YSQ3-F1
#
_cell.length_a   1.000
_cell.length_b   1.000
_cell.length_c   1.000
_cell.angle_alpha   90.00
_cell.angle_beta   90.00
_cell.angle_gamma   90.00
#
_symmetry.space_group_name_H-M   'P 1'
#
loop_
_entity.id
_entity.type
_entity.pdbx_description
1 polymer ?
#
loop_
_entity_poly.entity_id
_entity_poly.type
_entity_poly.pdbx_seq_one_letter_code
_entity_poly.pdbx_strand_id
1 'polypeptide(L)'
;MYPYQKNLNEFLQMQHSSKSAIDNCNKSLSAFWAFYTANAHYEATLENVNAETLRTFLDYLMQEKNYKSSTALKYATYLKKYFHYLYVHNIIKNYPIADLKFPQKNRKRTVIVGWIKYMPGILKDDQISETLKEVLLAIGSGYDPRELCDLKTSTVLNNKNSPLHEIIVKSLCHFENVKKAKNDTYFILDKFGRKYSSYEAINNHINLQDKGKLNMPLGLKQLRTSYIFTFVSNEKFSDEELMDKLHLSKKSLAYYKTAVQKDVELVDFDFNSKSEKKN
;
A
#
# COMPACT_ATOMS: atom_id res chain seq x y z
N MET A 1 27.93 8.94 -10.08
CA MET A 1 28.09 9.67 -8.80
C MET A 1 27.56 11.08 -9.02
N TYR A 2 26.96 11.71 -8.01
CA TYR A 2 26.44 13.08 -8.14
C TYR A 2 27.04 14.03 -7.08
N PRO A 3 27.05 15.36 -7.30
CA PRO A 3 27.65 16.32 -6.37
C PRO A 3 27.05 16.22 -4.96
N TYR A 4 27.90 16.24 -3.93
CA TYR A 4 27.51 16.17 -2.51
C TYR A 4 26.75 14.89 -2.09
N GLN A 5 26.86 13.80 -2.85
CA GLN A 5 26.21 12.52 -2.52
C GLN A 5 26.57 11.99 -1.12
N LYS A 6 27.84 12.08 -0.70
CA LYS A 6 28.27 11.60 0.62
C LYS A 6 27.65 12.44 1.74
N ASN A 7 27.77 13.76 1.64
CA ASN A 7 27.24 14.69 2.64
C ASN A 7 25.70 14.61 2.75
N LEU A 8 25.00 14.45 1.62
CA LEU A 8 23.56 14.22 1.64
C LEU A 8 23.21 12.92 2.37
N ASN A 9 23.92 11.82 2.09
CA ASN A 9 23.66 10.54 2.74
C ASN A 9 23.85 10.62 4.26
N GLU A 10 24.92 11.28 4.72
CA GLU A 10 25.17 11.52 6.15
C GLU A 10 24.04 12.35 6.77
N PHE A 11 23.62 13.44 6.12
CA PHE A 11 22.48 14.26 6.56
C PHE A 11 21.18 13.45 6.64
N LEU A 12 20.90 12.60 5.65
CA LEU A 12 19.71 11.75 5.64
C LEU A 12 19.71 10.69 6.74
N GLN A 13 20.87 10.16 7.09
CA GLN A 13 21.04 9.23 8.20
C GLN A 13 20.80 9.91 9.54
N MET A 14 21.33 11.13 9.74
CA MET A 14 21.05 11.94 10.93
C MET A 14 19.57 12.25 11.09
N GLN A 15 18.83 12.39 9.98
CA GLN A 15 17.37 12.56 9.96
C GLN A 15 16.59 11.24 10.08
N HIS A 16 17.23 10.14 10.50
CA HIS A 16 16.63 8.81 10.66
C HIS A 16 15.89 8.29 9.41
N SER A 17 16.33 8.68 8.21
CA SER A 17 15.75 8.15 6.97
C SER A 17 16.10 6.66 6.82
N SER A 18 15.13 5.84 6.41
CA SER A 18 15.38 4.41 6.20
C SER A 18 16.37 4.16 5.06
N LYS A 19 17.10 3.04 5.10
CA LYS A 19 18.03 2.63 4.04
C LYS A 19 17.38 2.63 2.65
N SER A 20 16.18 2.09 2.55
CA SER A 20 15.42 2.09 1.29
C SER A 20 15.09 3.51 0.79
N ALA A 21 14.79 4.46 1.68
CA ALA A 21 14.54 5.85 1.30
C ALA A 21 15.81 6.52 0.78
N ILE A 22 16.96 6.27 1.41
CA ILE A 22 18.27 6.76 0.97
C ILE A 22 18.64 6.17 -0.40
N ASP A 23 18.46 4.86 -0.61
CA ASP A 23 18.75 4.20 -1.87
C ASP A 23 17.88 4.73 -3.02
N ASN A 24 16.59 4.96 -2.77
CA ASN A 24 15.67 5.53 -3.75
C ASN A 24 16.02 6.99 -4.09
N CYS A 25 16.45 7.77 -3.08
CA CYS A 25 16.96 9.12 -3.27
C CYS A 25 18.19 9.10 -4.18
N ASN A 26 19.19 8.27 -3.86
CA ASN A 26 20.42 8.13 -4.62
C ASN A 26 20.18 7.68 -6.07
N LYS A 27 19.27 6.73 -6.29
CA LYS A 27 18.89 6.28 -7.64
C LYS A 27 18.26 7.42 -8.44
N SER A 28 17.36 8.18 -7.83
CA SER A 28 16.66 9.27 -8.49
C SER A 28 17.62 10.40 -8.87
N LEU A 29 18.52 10.78 -7.94
CA LEU A 29 19.51 11.82 -8.18
C LEU A 29 20.57 11.38 -9.20
N SER A 30 21.04 10.14 -9.13
CA SER A 30 22.00 9.63 -10.12
C SER A 30 21.40 9.62 -11.53
N ALA A 31 20.12 9.28 -11.68
CA ALA A 31 19.43 9.33 -12.96
C ALA A 31 19.28 10.77 -13.48
N PHE A 32 18.94 11.72 -12.60
CA PHE A 32 18.88 13.14 -12.96
C PHE A 32 20.23 13.65 -13.44
N TRP A 33 21.30 13.41 -12.67
CA TRP A 33 22.63 13.91 -13.01
C TRP A 33 23.17 13.25 -14.28
N ALA A 34 22.94 11.95 -14.48
CA ALA A 34 23.29 11.29 -15.74
C ALA A 34 22.55 11.90 -16.94
N PHE A 35 21.26 12.18 -16.80
CA PHE A 35 20.49 12.88 -17.84
C PHE A 35 21.02 14.29 -18.08
N TYR A 36 21.24 15.07 -17.02
CA TYR A 36 21.69 16.45 -17.12
C TYR A 36 23.07 16.55 -17.78
N THR A 37 24.03 15.74 -17.36
CA THR A 37 25.37 15.70 -17.98
C THR A 37 25.32 15.29 -19.47
N ALA A 38 24.39 14.41 -19.86
CA ALA A 38 24.26 13.99 -21.25
C ALA A 38 23.55 15.02 -22.15
N ASN A 39 22.77 15.95 -21.57
CA ASN A 39 21.89 16.87 -22.32
C ASN A 39 22.17 18.36 -22.05
N ALA A 40 23.21 18.69 -21.28
CA ALA A 40 23.54 20.07 -20.98
C ALA A 40 24.20 20.76 -22.18
N HIS A 41 23.68 21.94 -22.56
CA HIS A 41 24.28 22.81 -23.58
C HIS A 41 25.54 23.53 -23.08
N TYR A 42 25.69 23.65 -21.75
CA TYR A 42 26.83 24.22 -21.05
C TYR A 42 27.46 23.16 -20.13
N GLU A 43 28.57 23.49 -19.47
CA GLU A 43 29.14 22.60 -18.45
C GLU A 43 28.09 22.26 -17.39
N ALA A 44 27.90 20.96 -17.15
CA ALA A 44 26.88 20.41 -16.27
C ALA A 44 27.24 20.60 -14.78
N THR A 45 27.31 21.86 -14.36
CA THR A 45 27.61 22.27 -12.98
C THR A 45 26.34 22.49 -12.17
N LEU A 46 26.52 22.57 -10.85
CA LEU A 46 25.45 22.77 -9.88
C LEU A 46 24.75 24.13 -10.05
N GLU A 47 25.52 25.15 -10.40
CA GLU A 47 25.10 26.54 -10.54
C GLU A 47 24.21 26.76 -11.77
N ASN A 48 24.38 25.91 -12.79
CA ASN A 48 23.66 25.99 -14.05
C ASN A 48 22.31 25.25 -14.02
N VAL A 49 22.03 24.49 -12.95
CA VAL A 49 20.73 23.84 -12.82
C VAL A 49 19.66 24.89 -12.53
N ASN A 50 18.65 24.97 -13.40
CA ASN A 50 17.50 25.85 -13.25
C ASN A 50 16.18 25.07 -13.31
N ALA A 51 15.06 25.79 -13.18
CA ALA A 51 13.73 25.18 -13.20
C ALA A 51 13.43 24.46 -14.53
N GLU A 52 13.93 24.97 -15.66
CA GLU A 52 13.76 24.36 -16.99
C GLU A 52 14.50 23.03 -17.07
N THR A 53 15.77 22.96 -16.62
CA THR A 53 16.54 21.71 -16.55
C THR A 53 15.76 20.60 -15.84
N LEU A 54 15.12 20.95 -14.72
CA LEU A 54 14.35 20.01 -13.92
C LEU A 54 13.04 19.61 -14.61
N ARG A 55 12.37 20.54 -15.30
CA ARG A 55 11.16 20.24 -16.11
C ARG A 55 11.50 19.28 -17.24
N THR A 56 12.53 19.58 -18.02
CA THR A 56 12.97 18.74 -19.16
C THR A 56 13.32 17.32 -18.71
N PHE A 57 13.96 17.17 -17.54
CA PHE A 57 14.20 15.83 -16.98
C PHE A 57 12.90 15.10 -16.61
N LEU A 58 11.94 15.76 -15.97
CA LEU A 58 10.67 15.13 -15.60
C LEU A 58 9.85 14.76 -16.85
N ASP A 59 9.88 15.59 -17.88
CA ASP A 59 9.24 15.32 -19.17
C ASP A 59 9.91 14.12 -19.87
N TYR A 60 11.24 14.05 -19.86
CA TYR A 60 11.99 12.88 -20.33
C TYR A 60 11.57 11.59 -19.62
N LEU A 61 11.39 11.61 -18.30
CA LEU A 61 10.90 10.43 -17.58
C LEU A 61 9.51 10.00 -18.04
N MET A 62 8.62 10.96 -18.32
CA MET A 62 7.24 10.66 -18.68
C MET A 62 7.09 10.24 -20.16
N GLN A 63 7.76 10.94 -21.07
CA GLN A 63 7.61 10.78 -22.52
C GLN A 63 8.54 9.68 -23.05
N GLU A 64 9.83 9.74 -22.72
CA GLU A 64 10.83 8.81 -23.29
C GLU A 64 10.94 7.52 -22.49
N LYS A 65 10.88 7.60 -21.15
CA LYS A 65 10.94 6.41 -20.28
C LYS A 65 9.57 5.79 -20.01
N ASN A 66 8.48 6.38 -20.50
CA ASN A 66 7.10 5.94 -20.26
C ASN A 66 6.79 5.73 -18.77
N TYR A 67 7.40 6.52 -17.88
CA TYR A 67 7.12 6.42 -16.46
C TYR A 67 5.74 7.01 -16.15
N LYS A 68 4.97 6.29 -15.32
CA LYS A 68 3.73 6.81 -14.74
C LYS A 68 4.02 8.13 -14.01
N SER A 69 3.09 9.09 -14.07
CA SER A 69 3.24 10.40 -13.38
C SER A 69 3.53 10.25 -11.88
N SER A 70 3.04 9.19 -11.23
CA SER A 70 3.35 8.88 -9.84
C SER A 70 4.82 8.56 -9.59
N THR A 71 5.51 7.99 -10.57
CA THR A 71 6.93 7.69 -10.51
C THR A 71 7.72 8.96 -10.75
N ALA A 72 7.39 9.76 -11.78
CA ALA A 72 8.02 11.07 -12.00
C ALA A 72 7.89 11.98 -10.77
N LEU A 73 6.73 11.99 -10.10
CA LEU A 73 6.52 12.74 -8.86
C LEU A 73 7.43 12.30 -7.71
N LYS A 74 7.78 10.99 -7.63
CA LYS A 74 8.77 10.51 -6.64
C LYS A 74 10.16 11.06 -6.94
N TYR A 75 10.58 11.08 -8.20
CA TYR A 75 11.86 11.68 -8.61
C TYR A 75 11.90 13.16 -8.25
N ALA A 76 10.85 13.91 -8.60
CA ALA A 76 10.63 15.29 -8.19
C ALA A 76 10.75 15.51 -6.67
N THR A 77 10.16 14.62 -5.87
CA THR A 77 10.23 14.71 -4.41
C THR A 77 11.67 14.57 -3.89
N TYR A 78 12.45 13.63 -4.45
CA TYR A 78 13.85 13.46 -4.07
C TYR A 78 14.74 14.60 -4.58
N LEU A 79 14.48 15.14 -5.77
CA LEU A 79 15.13 16.36 -6.28
C LEU A 79 14.86 17.54 -5.34
N LYS A 80 13.61 17.73 -4.92
CA LYS A 80 13.25 18.77 -3.95
C LYS A 80 14.03 18.65 -2.66
N LYS A 81 14.16 17.42 -2.14
CA LYS A 81 14.94 17.15 -0.92
C LYS A 81 16.42 17.51 -1.09
N TYR A 82 17.00 17.13 -2.22
CA TYR A 82 18.41 17.41 -2.54
C TYR A 82 18.69 18.90 -2.69
N PHE A 83 17.96 19.61 -3.55
CA PHE A 83 18.19 21.04 -3.74
C PHE A 83 17.81 21.86 -2.51
N HIS A 84 16.85 21.38 -1.71
CA HIS A 84 16.59 22.00 -0.40
C HIS A 84 17.81 21.87 0.50
N TYR A 85 18.37 20.66 0.65
CA TYR A 85 19.61 20.43 1.40
C TYR A 85 20.74 21.36 0.94
N LEU A 86 21.01 21.42 -0.37
CA LEU A 86 22.04 22.31 -0.91
C LEU A 86 21.79 23.78 -0.55
N TYR A 87 20.53 24.21 -0.58
CA TYR A 87 20.14 25.59 -0.29
C TYR A 87 20.29 25.93 1.20
N VAL A 88 19.73 25.13 2.13
CA VAL A 88 19.86 25.42 3.57
C VAL A 88 21.29 25.32 4.10
N HIS A 89 22.16 24.59 3.40
CA HIS A 89 23.59 24.53 3.72
C HIS A 89 24.43 25.56 2.95
N ASN A 90 23.82 26.53 2.26
CA ASN A 90 24.47 27.59 1.48
C ASN A 90 25.43 27.09 0.40
N ILE A 91 25.22 25.88 -0.11
CA ILE A 91 26.00 25.28 -1.19
C ILE A 91 25.57 25.87 -2.55
N ILE A 92 24.28 26.16 -2.70
CA ILE A 92 23.73 26.90 -3.84
C ILE A 92 23.11 28.21 -3.37
N LYS A 93 23.20 29.24 -4.21
CA LYS A 93 22.56 30.54 -3.96
C LYS A 93 21.12 30.58 -4.46
N ASN A 94 20.86 29.95 -5.59
CA ASN A 94 19.55 29.93 -6.24
C ASN A 94 18.85 28.62 -5.92
N TYR A 95 17.55 28.67 -5.59
CA TYR A 95 16.75 27.46 -5.35
C TYR A 95 15.96 27.06 -6.61
N PRO A 96 16.46 26.13 -7.44
CA PRO A 96 15.92 25.87 -8.78
C PRO A 96 14.53 25.23 -8.78
N ILE A 97 14.02 24.83 -7.61
CA ILE A 97 12.73 24.16 -7.45
C ILE A 97 11.61 25.11 -7.03
N ALA A 98 11.92 26.38 -6.71
CA ALA A 98 10.92 27.35 -6.27
C ALA A 98 9.73 27.46 -7.25
N ASP A 99 10.01 27.49 -8.56
CA ASP A 99 9.00 27.68 -9.62
C ASP A 99 8.54 26.36 -10.27
N LEU A 100 8.93 25.22 -9.72
CA LEU A 100 8.61 23.92 -10.31
C LEU A 100 7.17 23.51 -9.93
N LYS A 101 6.22 23.75 -10.85
CA LYS A 101 4.84 23.24 -10.71
C LYS A 101 4.82 21.74 -10.95
N PHE A 102 4.78 20.96 -9.88
CA PHE A 102 4.59 19.51 -9.99
C PHE A 102 3.13 19.19 -10.32
N PRO A 103 2.86 18.14 -11.11
CA PRO A 103 1.50 17.66 -11.30
C PRO A 103 0.90 17.30 -9.95
N GLN A 104 -0.12 18.04 -9.52
CA GLN A 104 -0.84 17.69 -8.29
C GLN A 104 -1.57 16.37 -8.51
N LYS A 105 -1.45 15.47 -7.53
CA LYS A 105 -2.09 14.16 -7.56
C LYS A 105 -3.56 14.32 -7.16
N ASN A 106 -4.36 14.98 -7.98
CA ASN A 106 -5.76 15.31 -7.69
C ASN A 106 -6.75 14.16 -7.98
N ARG A 107 -6.28 12.91 -7.98
CA ARG A 107 -7.19 11.77 -8.12
C ARG A 107 -7.43 11.18 -6.75
N LYS A 108 -8.66 11.33 -6.25
CA LYS A 108 -9.16 10.53 -5.13
C LYS A 108 -8.92 9.05 -5.47
N ARG A 109 -8.37 8.30 -4.52
CA ARG A 109 -8.19 6.85 -4.71
C ARG A 109 -9.54 6.18 -4.49
N THR A 110 -9.98 5.38 -5.44
CA THR A 110 -11.18 4.55 -5.25
C THR A 110 -10.86 3.39 -4.32
N VAL A 111 -11.70 3.16 -3.31
CA VAL A 111 -11.61 2.01 -2.42
C VAL A 111 -12.96 1.32 -2.35
N ILE A 112 -12.94 0.01 -2.60
CA ILE A 112 -14.14 -0.81 -2.55
C ILE A 112 -14.39 -1.25 -1.11
N VAL A 113 -15.60 -1.09 -0.58
CA VAL A 113 -15.95 -1.33 0.83
C VAL A 113 -17.18 -2.23 0.97
N GLY A 114 -17.47 -2.69 2.18
CA GLY A 114 -18.72 -3.40 2.47
C GLY A 114 -18.77 -4.87 2.05
N TRP A 115 -17.67 -5.47 1.56
CA TRP A 115 -17.64 -6.89 1.16
C TRP A 115 -17.95 -7.87 2.30
N ILE A 116 -17.78 -7.46 3.56
CA ILE A 116 -18.02 -8.27 4.76
C ILE A 116 -19.44 -8.86 4.76
N LYS A 117 -20.45 -8.09 4.31
CA LYS A 117 -21.85 -8.54 4.27
C LYS A 117 -22.09 -9.68 3.26
N TYR A 118 -21.19 -9.86 2.30
CA TYR A 118 -21.26 -10.91 1.27
C TYR A 118 -20.41 -12.14 1.62
N MET A 119 -19.78 -12.18 2.80
CA MET A 119 -18.98 -13.33 3.22
C MET A 119 -19.71 -14.67 3.11
N PRO A 120 -21.01 -14.81 3.49
CA PRO A 120 -21.73 -16.06 3.31
C PRO A 120 -21.80 -16.53 1.85
N GLY A 121 -21.89 -15.61 0.88
CA GLY A 121 -21.87 -15.93 -0.55
C GLY A 121 -20.47 -16.28 -1.04
N ILE A 122 -19.47 -15.49 -0.65
CA ILE A 122 -18.05 -15.73 -0.98
C ILE A 122 -17.59 -17.11 -0.51
N LEU A 123 -17.97 -17.52 0.70
CA LEU A 123 -17.57 -18.82 1.25
C LEU A 123 -18.16 -20.01 0.49
N LYS A 124 -19.35 -19.84 -0.10
CA LYS A 124 -20.03 -20.87 -0.90
C LYS A 124 -19.57 -20.93 -2.35
N ASP A 125 -18.81 -19.93 -2.83
CA ASP A 125 -18.34 -19.91 -4.21
C ASP A 125 -17.11 -20.82 -4.35
N ASP A 126 -17.26 -21.93 -5.07
CA ASP A 126 -16.19 -22.91 -5.32
C ASP A 126 -15.11 -22.37 -6.26
N GLN A 127 -15.37 -21.29 -6.99
CA GLN A 127 -14.35 -20.63 -7.79
C GLN A 127 -13.33 -19.91 -6.90
N ILE A 128 -13.69 -19.51 -5.68
CA ILE A 128 -12.82 -18.76 -4.78
C ILE A 128 -11.97 -19.73 -3.98
N SER A 129 -10.64 -19.54 -3.99
CA SER A 129 -9.72 -20.41 -3.24
C SER A 129 -9.99 -20.40 -1.73
N GLU A 130 -9.71 -21.51 -1.06
CA GLU A 130 -9.77 -21.59 0.41
C GLU A 130 -8.85 -20.56 1.07
N THR A 131 -7.63 -20.39 0.55
CA THR A 131 -6.67 -19.39 1.06
C THR A 131 -7.25 -17.98 1.05
N LEU A 132 -7.95 -17.58 -0.02
CA LEU A 132 -8.59 -16.26 -0.07
C LEU A 132 -9.75 -16.17 0.92
N LYS A 133 -10.55 -17.23 1.08
CA LYS A 133 -11.64 -17.27 2.08
C LYS A 133 -11.10 -17.10 3.51
N GLU A 134 -10.04 -17.83 3.87
CA GLU A 134 -9.37 -17.72 5.16
C GLU A 134 -8.82 -16.30 5.38
N VAL A 135 -8.15 -15.72 4.39
CA VAL A 135 -7.63 -14.35 4.45
C VAL A 135 -8.73 -13.31 4.67
N LEU A 136 -9.85 -13.43 3.95
CA LEU A 136 -10.98 -12.53 4.12
C LEU A 136 -11.63 -12.68 5.51
N LEU A 137 -11.73 -13.91 6.05
CA LEU A 137 -12.21 -14.14 7.41
C LEU A 137 -11.28 -13.52 8.46
N ALA A 138 -9.97 -13.67 8.31
CA ALA A 138 -8.98 -13.10 9.23
C ALA A 138 -9.04 -11.56 9.20
N ILE A 139 -8.95 -10.95 8.02
CA ILE A 139 -9.01 -9.49 7.88
C ILE A 139 -10.38 -8.95 8.35
N GLY A 140 -11.47 -9.65 8.01
CA GLY A 140 -12.82 -9.34 8.44
C GLY A 140 -13.04 -9.48 9.96
N SER A 141 -12.14 -10.18 10.65
CA SER A 141 -12.09 -10.29 12.11
C SER A 141 -11.16 -9.27 12.77
N GLY A 142 -10.57 -8.36 12.00
CA GLY A 142 -9.78 -7.23 12.50
C GLY A 142 -8.27 -7.46 12.54
N TYR A 143 -7.76 -8.64 12.16
CA TYR A 143 -6.33 -8.95 12.20
C TYR A 143 -5.53 -8.12 11.18
N ASP A 144 -4.32 -7.69 11.56
CA ASP A 144 -3.40 -6.98 10.68
C ASP A 144 -2.76 -7.96 9.69
N PRO A 145 -2.56 -7.57 8.41
CA PRO A 145 -1.92 -8.44 7.44
C PRO A 145 -0.56 -9.00 7.84
N ARG A 146 0.18 -8.32 8.72
CA ARG A 146 1.49 -8.77 9.22
C ARG A 146 1.38 -9.96 10.18
N GLU A 147 0.23 -10.16 10.78
CA GLU A 147 -0.01 -11.22 11.78
C GLU A 147 -0.47 -12.53 11.12
N LEU A 148 -0.93 -12.48 9.86
CA LEU A 148 -1.60 -13.59 9.20
C LEU A 148 -0.77 -14.88 9.09
N CYS A 149 0.55 -14.77 8.92
CA CYS A 149 1.44 -15.94 8.83
C CYS A 149 1.53 -16.73 10.15
N ASP A 150 1.37 -16.04 11.27
CA ASP A 150 1.51 -16.63 12.60
C ASP A 150 0.16 -16.74 13.34
N LEU A 151 -0.91 -16.29 12.70
CA LEU A 151 -2.27 -16.33 13.23
C LEU A 151 -2.71 -17.77 13.47
N LYS A 152 -3.13 -18.06 14.69
CA LYS A 152 -3.63 -19.37 15.10
C LYS A 152 -5.12 -19.51 14.90
N THR A 153 -5.55 -20.73 14.57
CA THR A 153 -6.96 -21.06 14.41
C THR A 153 -7.73 -20.76 15.69
N SER A 154 -7.23 -21.18 16.86
CA SER A 154 -7.87 -20.91 18.15
C SER A 154 -8.11 -19.41 18.40
N THR A 155 -7.14 -18.55 18.04
CA THR A 155 -7.23 -17.10 18.21
C THR A 155 -8.40 -16.53 17.40
N VAL A 156 -8.55 -16.96 16.14
CA VAL A 156 -9.64 -16.50 15.26
C VAL A 156 -10.99 -17.00 15.78
N LEU A 157 -11.06 -18.26 16.21
CA LEU A 157 -12.28 -18.87 16.74
C LEU A 157 -12.78 -18.19 18.01
N ASN A 158 -11.87 -17.84 18.91
CA ASN A 158 -12.20 -17.26 20.20
C ASN A 158 -12.49 -15.76 20.13
N ASN A 159 -12.32 -15.13 18.97
CA ASN A 159 -12.62 -13.71 18.77
C ASN A 159 -14.13 -13.46 18.63
N LYS A 160 -14.81 -13.36 19.78
CA LYS A 160 -16.24 -13.06 19.88
C LYS A 160 -16.62 -11.64 19.44
N ASN A 161 -15.65 -10.72 19.40
CA ASN A 161 -15.86 -9.33 19.00
C ASN A 161 -15.87 -9.16 17.46
N SER A 162 -15.49 -10.21 16.72
CA SER A 162 -15.51 -10.23 15.26
C SER A 162 -16.95 -10.16 14.73
N PRO A 163 -17.26 -9.27 13.77
CA PRO A 163 -18.55 -9.27 13.07
C PRO A 163 -18.78 -10.55 12.26
N LEU A 164 -17.74 -11.35 12.04
CA LEU A 164 -17.80 -12.63 11.33
C LEU A 164 -17.79 -13.83 12.27
N HIS A 165 -17.83 -13.66 13.60
CA HIS A 165 -17.69 -14.77 14.56
C HIS A 165 -18.65 -15.92 14.27
N GLU A 166 -19.96 -15.64 14.11
CA GLU A 166 -20.94 -16.69 13.79
C GLU A 166 -20.67 -17.37 12.45
N ILE A 167 -20.28 -16.60 11.43
CA ILE A 167 -19.96 -17.12 10.10
C ILE A 167 -18.75 -18.03 10.20
N ILE A 168 -17.71 -17.62 10.93
CA ILE A 168 -16.50 -18.40 11.17
C ILE A 168 -16.89 -19.72 11.80
N VAL A 169 -17.57 -19.70 12.96
CA VAL A 169 -17.97 -20.91 13.71
C VAL A 169 -18.82 -21.86 12.85
N LYS A 170 -19.78 -21.34 12.09
CA LYS A 170 -20.63 -22.16 11.19
C LYS A 170 -19.86 -22.70 9.98
N SER A 171 -18.86 -21.98 9.49
CA SER A 171 -18.13 -22.34 8.27
C SER A 171 -16.93 -23.26 8.54
N LEU A 172 -16.53 -23.47 9.80
CA LEU A 172 -15.44 -24.38 10.19
C LEU A 172 -15.60 -25.81 9.65
N CYS A 173 -16.84 -26.25 9.45
CA CYS A 173 -17.14 -27.54 8.82
C CYS A 173 -16.63 -27.65 7.38
N HIS A 174 -16.11 -26.58 6.76
CA HIS A 174 -15.63 -26.58 5.39
C HIS A 174 -14.11 -26.41 5.28
N PHE A 175 -13.43 -25.90 6.30
CA PHE A 175 -11.97 -25.73 6.26
C PHE A 175 -11.28 -27.04 6.67
N GLU A 176 -10.60 -27.70 5.71
CA GLU A 176 -9.86 -28.93 5.99
C GLU A 176 -8.81 -28.76 7.11
N ASN A 177 -8.22 -27.56 7.19
CA ASN A 177 -7.21 -27.18 8.17
C ASN A 177 -7.73 -27.22 9.61
N VAL A 178 -9.02 -26.93 9.81
CA VAL A 178 -9.70 -26.97 11.11
C VAL A 178 -10.09 -28.41 11.47
N LYS A 179 -10.50 -29.22 10.48
CA LYS A 179 -10.85 -30.64 10.69
C LYS A 179 -9.65 -31.53 11.03
N LYS A 180 -8.48 -31.24 10.46
CA LYS A 180 -7.25 -32.02 10.64
C LYS A 180 -6.47 -31.62 11.90
N ALA A 181 -6.87 -30.55 12.58
CA ALA A 181 -6.19 -30.02 13.75
C ALA A 181 -6.45 -30.89 15.00
N LYS A 182 -5.51 -31.77 15.34
CA LYS A 182 -5.40 -32.36 16.70
C LYS A 182 -4.80 -31.37 17.73
N ASN A 183 -4.12 -30.32 17.25
CA ASN A 183 -3.46 -29.24 18.01
C ASN A 183 -3.74 -27.88 17.33
N ASP A 184 -3.52 -26.76 18.03
CA ASP A 184 -3.75 -25.41 17.50
C ASP A 184 -2.83 -25.06 16.30
N THR A 185 -3.37 -25.27 15.10
CA THR A 185 -2.72 -25.01 13.81
C THR A 185 -2.75 -23.53 13.44
N TYR A 186 -1.95 -23.14 12.45
CA TYR A 186 -2.08 -21.82 11.85
C TYR A 186 -3.37 -21.73 11.04
N PHE A 187 -4.00 -20.56 11.04
CA PHE A 187 -5.30 -20.33 10.41
C PHE A 187 -5.23 -20.33 8.89
N ILE A 188 -4.09 -19.90 8.31
CA ILE A 188 -3.85 -19.90 6.87
C ILE A 188 -2.69 -20.84 6.59
N LEU A 189 -2.96 -21.91 5.81
CA LEU A 189 -1.97 -22.92 5.46
C LEU A 189 -1.76 -22.98 3.95
N ASP A 190 -0.55 -23.36 3.54
CA ASP A 190 -0.26 -23.71 2.16
C ASP A 190 -0.90 -25.06 1.80
N LYS A 191 -0.86 -25.40 0.50
CA LYS A 191 -1.37 -26.68 -0.02
C LYS A 191 -0.74 -27.94 0.60
N PHE A 192 0.35 -27.79 1.36
CA PHE A 192 1.04 -28.87 2.07
C PHE A 192 0.78 -28.84 3.58
N GLY A 193 -0.13 -27.99 4.07
CA GLY A 193 -0.47 -27.87 5.48
C GLY A 193 0.56 -27.10 6.32
N ARG A 194 1.43 -26.30 5.70
CA ARG A 194 2.47 -25.50 6.37
C ARG A 194 2.08 -24.04 6.41
N LYS A 195 2.56 -23.28 7.39
CA LYS A 195 2.39 -21.82 7.36
C LYS A 195 3.13 -21.20 6.17
N TYR A 196 2.59 -20.11 5.65
CA TYR A 196 3.31 -19.28 4.69
C TYR A 196 4.51 -18.62 5.34
N SER A 197 5.62 -18.51 4.60
CA SER A 197 6.86 -17.90 5.09
C SER A 197 6.77 -16.38 5.23
N SER A 198 5.91 -15.72 4.47
CA SER A 198 5.71 -14.28 4.54
C SER A 198 4.35 -13.82 4.01
N TYR A 199 4.00 -12.59 4.37
CA TYR A 199 2.86 -11.84 3.82
C TYR A 199 2.92 -11.74 2.28
N GLU A 200 4.11 -11.59 1.69
CA GLU A 200 4.29 -11.56 0.23
C GLU A 200 3.95 -12.91 -0.40
N ALA A 201 4.31 -14.02 0.27
CA ALA A 201 3.98 -15.35 -0.20
C ALA A 201 2.46 -15.58 -0.25
N ILE A 202 1.72 -15.14 0.78
CA ILE A 202 0.25 -15.18 0.81
C ILE A 202 -0.33 -14.34 -0.34
N ASN A 203 0.11 -13.09 -0.48
CA ASN A 203 -0.35 -12.20 -1.56
C ASN A 203 -0.11 -12.78 -2.95
N ASN A 204 1.08 -13.34 -3.19
CA ASN A 204 1.41 -13.92 -4.48
C ASN A 204 0.51 -15.12 -4.78
N HIS A 205 0.25 -15.97 -3.78
CA HIS A 205 -0.65 -17.10 -3.93
C HIS A 205 -2.08 -16.66 -4.30
N ILE A 206 -2.66 -15.72 -3.55
CA ILE A 206 -3.99 -15.17 -3.85
C ILE A 206 -4.03 -14.54 -5.24
N ASN A 207 -3.02 -13.74 -5.62
CA ASN A 207 -2.97 -13.10 -6.93
C ASN A 207 -2.84 -14.11 -8.08
N LEU A 208 -2.17 -15.24 -7.86
CA LEU A 208 -2.06 -16.29 -8.87
C LEU A 208 -3.38 -17.05 -9.03
N GLN A 209 -4.09 -17.32 -7.94
CA GLN A 209 -5.29 -18.16 -7.98
C GLN A 209 -6.58 -17.38 -8.22
N ASP A 210 -6.74 -16.19 -7.63
CA ASP A 210 -8.06 -15.53 -7.51
C ASP A 210 -8.15 -14.16 -8.17
N LYS A 211 -7.11 -13.73 -8.88
CA LYS A 211 -7.11 -12.43 -9.55
C LYS A 211 -8.29 -12.30 -10.51
N GLY A 212 -9.14 -11.30 -10.23
CA GLY A 212 -10.32 -10.98 -11.01
C GLY A 212 -11.55 -11.85 -10.72
N LYS A 213 -11.49 -12.76 -9.74
CA LYS A 213 -12.67 -13.54 -9.31
C LYS A 213 -13.62 -12.74 -8.43
N LEU A 214 -13.05 -11.83 -7.63
CA LEU A 214 -13.81 -10.79 -6.94
C LEU A 214 -13.57 -9.47 -7.65
N ASN A 215 -14.61 -8.66 -7.78
CA ASN A 215 -14.54 -7.30 -8.34
C ASN A 215 -13.86 -6.31 -7.40
N MET A 216 -12.78 -6.71 -6.72
CA MET A 216 -12.02 -5.84 -5.85
C MET A 216 -10.53 -6.21 -5.80
N PRO A 217 -9.65 -5.25 -5.46
CA PRO A 217 -8.23 -5.54 -5.26
C PRO A 217 -8.02 -6.53 -4.11
N LEU A 218 -7.35 -7.64 -4.40
CA LEU A 218 -7.11 -8.74 -3.44
C LEU A 218 -5.81 -8.62 -2.65
N GLY A 219 -5.06 -7.54 -2.84
CA GLY A 219 -3.84 -7.34 -2.07
C GLY A 219 -4.16 -7.15 -0.58
N LEU A 220 -3.47 -7.87 0.29
CA LEU A 220 -3.76 -7.91 1.73
C LEU A 220 -3.85 -6.52 2.40
N LYS A 221 -2.98 -5.57 2.03
CA LYS A 221 -3.06 -4.17 2.50
C LYS A 221 -4.32 -3.46 2.00
N GLN A 222 -4.72 -3.71 0.74
CA GLN A 222 -5.94 -3.16 0.16
C GLN A 222 -7.18 -3.76 0.84
N LEU A 223 -7.20 -5.08 1.09
CA LEU A 223 -8.26 -5.76 1.83
C LEU A 223 -8.42 -5.18 3.24
N ARG A 224 -7.30 -4.98 3.96
CA ARG A 224 -7.32 -4.35 5.29
C ARG A 224 -7.82 -2.91 5.24
N THR A 225 -7.39 -2.15 4.24
CA THR A 225 -7.84 -0.76 4.04
C THR A 225 -9.34 -0.70 3.75
N SER A 226 -9.83 -1.61 2.91
CA SER A 226 -11.25 -1.78 2.59
C SER A 226 -12.09 -2.10 3.84
N TYR A 227 -11.61 -3.04 4.67
CA TYR A 227 -12.22 -3.36 5.95
C TYR A 227 -12.31 -2.14 6.87
N ILE A 228 -11.19 -1.43 7.07
CA ILE A 228 -11.14 -0.23 7.93
C ILE A 228 -12.13 0.83 7.44
N PHE A 229 -12.13 1.13 6.13
CA PHE A 229 -13.03 2.15 5.59
C PHE A 229 -14.50 1.78 5.66
N THR A 230 -14.84 0.48 5.68
CA THR A 230 -16.23 0.02 5.89
C THR A 230 -16.79 0.49 7.23
N PHE A 231 -15.95 0.60 8.27
CA PHE A 231 -16.38 1.06 9.60
C PHE A 231 -16.12 2.55 9.82
N VAL A 232 -14.98 3.08 9.37
CA VAL A 232 -14.62 4.49 9.56
C VAL A 232 -15.57 5.45 8.82
N SER A 233 -16.17 5.02 7.71
CA SER A 233 -17.18 5.83 7.01
C SER A 233 -18.55 5.83 7.69
N ASN A 234 -18.76 4.99 8.71
CA ASN A 234 -20.03 4.88 9.42
C ASN A 234 -20.01 5.75 10.67
N GLU A 235 -20.85 6.81 10.67
CA GLU A 235 -20.93 7.81 11.74
C GLU A 235 -21.47 7.26 13.08
N LYS A 236 -21.90 5.99 13.14
CA LYS A 236 -22.48 5.39 14.35
C LYS A 236 -21.47 4.96 15.39
N PHE A 237 -20.18 4.84 15.04
CA PHE A 237 -19.15 4.37 15.97
C PHE A 237 -18.36 5.54 16.56
N SER A 238 -18.16 5.50 17.88
CA SER A 238 -17.20 6.36 18.58
C SER A 238 -15.75 6.03 18.21
N ASP A 239 -14.84 6.94 18.52
CA ASP A 239 -13.41 6.74 18.26
C ASP A 239 -12.85 5.58 19.07
N GLU A 240 -13.29 5.42 20.32
CA GLU A 240 -12.93 4.32 21.20
C GLU A 240 -13.40 2.98 20.62
N GLU A 241 -14.66 2.89 20.17
CA GLU A 241 -15.19 1.68 19.54
C GLU A 241 -14.47 1.33 18.24
N LEU A 242 -14.13 2.34 17.42
CA LEU A 242 -13.36 2.13 16.19
C LEU A 242 -11.93 1.69 16.50
N MET A 243 -11.28 2.27 17.50
CA MET A 243 -9.93 1.89 17.90
C MET A 243 -9.88 0.45 18.39
N ASP A 244 -10.83 0.06 19.24
CA ASP A 244 -10.94 -1.31 19.74
C ASP A 244 -11.29 -2.29 18.61
N LYS A 245 -12.36 -2.04 17.86
CA LYS A 245 -12.81 -2.94 16.78
C LYS A 245 -11.78 -3.11 15.67
N LEU A 246 -11.08 -2.04 15.31
CA LEU A 246 -10.13 -2.03 14.21
C LEU A 246 -8.70 -2.23 14.68
N HIS A 247 -8.41 -2.39 15.98
CA HIS A 247 -7.05 -2.43 16.54
C HIS A 247 -6.16 -1.29 16.01
N LEU A 248 -6.69 -0.07 15.98
CA LEU A 248 -5.99 1.11 15.48
C LEU A 248 -5.49 2.00 16.62
N SER A 249 -4.29 2.55 16.46
CA SER A 249 -3.87 3.67 17.30
C SER A 249 -4.67 4.93 16.93
N LYS A 250 -4.78 5.87 17.88
CA LYS A 250 -5.42 7.18 17.67
C LYS A 250 -4.87 7.90 16.42
N LYS A 251 -3.55 7.85 16.20
CA LYS A 251 -2.89 8.45 15.03
C LYS A 251 -3.34 7.78 13.73
N SER A 252 -3.41 6.45 13.70
CA SER A 252 -3.87 5.71 12.53
C SER A 252 -5.34 5.97 12.24
N LEU A 253 -6.20 6.01 13.27
CA LEU A 253 -7.62 6.33 13.11
C LEU A 253 -7.82 7.73 12.53
N ALA A 254 -7.12 8.74 13.06
CA ALA A 254 -7.17 10.11 12.55
C ALA A 254 -6.75 10.19 11.06
N TYR A 255 -5.72 9.43 10.67
CA TYR A 255 -5.32 9.31 9.26
C TYR A 255 -6.46 8.78 8.39
N TYR A 256 -7.10 7.67 8.79
CA TYR A 256 -8.19 7.09 7.99
C TYR A 256 -9.41 8.00 7.91
N LYS A 257 -9.82 8.63 9.02
CA LYS A 257 -10.93 9.61 9.01
C LYS A 257 -10.66 10.77 8.05
N THR A 258 -9.46 11.34 8.09
CA THR A 258 -9.06 12.41 7.17
C THR A 258 -9.05 11.94 5.71
N ALA A 259 -8.57 10.72 5.48
CA ALA A 259 -8.48 10.15 4.14
C ALA A 259 -9.86 9.94 3.50
N VAL A 260 -10.87 9.48 4.25
CA VAL A 260 -12.26 9.35 3.74
C VAL A 260 -12.79 10.69 3.25
N GLN A 261 -12.50 11.78 3.97
CA GLN A 261 -13.04 13.10 3.65
C GLN A 261 -12.37 13.75 2.43
N LYS A 262 -11.06 13.53 2.26
CA LYS A 262 -10.24 14.31 1.30
C LYS A 262 -9.72 13.51 0.13
N ASP A 263 -9.28 12.28 0.37
CA ASP A 263 -8.37 11.56 -0.54
C ASP A 263 -9.00 10.31 -1.15
N VAL A 264 -10.16 9.87 -0.66
CA VAL A 264 -10.76 8.58 -1.00
C VAL A 264 -12.16 8.76 -1.57
N GLU A 265 -12.48 7.96 -2.57
CA GLU A 265 -13.84 7.71 -3.04
C GLU A 265 -14.21 6.28 -2.67
N LEU A 266 -15.33 6.10 -1.96
CA LEU A 266 -15.78 4.78 -1.53
C LEU A 266 -16.79 4.24 -2.54
N VAL A 267 -16.59 3.00 -2.95
CA VAL A 267 -17.51 2.27 -3.84
C VAL A 267 -17.95 1.01 -3.13
N ASP A 268 -19.26 0.74 -3.13
CA ASP A 268 -19.78 -0.47 -2.52
C ASP A 268 -19.34 -1.70 -3.32
N PHE A 269 -18.91 -2.73 -2.60
CA PHE A 269 -18.65 -4.02 -3.19
C PHE A 269 -19.94 -4.62 -3.73
N ASP A 270 -19.90 -5.04 -4.98
CA ASP A 270 -20.96 -5.79 -5.63
C ASP A 270 -20.45 -7.20 -5.98
N PHE A 271 -21.08 -8.20 -5.38
CA PHE A 271 -20.73 -9.60 -5.57
C PHE A 271 -21.26 -10.16 -6.91
N ASN A 272 -22.30 -9.55 -7.49
CA ASN A 272 -23.02 -10.09 -8.65
C ASN A 272 -22.53 -9.54 -9.99
N SER A 273 -21.82 -8.41 -10.02
CA SER A 273 -21.07 -8.01 -11.20
C SER A 273 -19.91 -8.98 -11.38
N LYS A 274 -20.11 -10.13 -12.03
CA LYS A 274 -18.97 -10.85 -12.59
C LYS A 274 -18.44 -10.00 -13.73
N SER A 275 -17.15 -9.69 -13.73
CA SER A 275 -16.52 -8.87 -14.76
C SER A 275 -16.90 -9.39 -16.15
N GLU A 276 -17.75 -8.65 -16.86
CA GLU A 276 -17.86 -8.73 -18.30
C GLU A 276 -16.48 -8.37 -18.87
N LYS A 277 -15.62 -9.38 -19.05
CA LYS A 277 -14.46 -9.21 -19.91
C LYS A 277 -15.00 -9.08 -21.32
N LYS A 278 -15.12 -7.83 -21.78
CA LYS A 278 -15.17 -7.53 -23.21
C LYS A 278 -13.99 -8.25 -23.87
N ASN A 279 -14.33 -9.09 -24.86
CA ASN A 279 -13.41 -9.76 -25.78
C ASN A 279 -12.43 -8.79 -26.41
#